data_AF-A0A932QFP3-F1
#
_entry.id   AF-A0A932QFP3-F1
#
_cell.length_a   1.000
_cell.length_b   1.000
_cell.length_c   1.000
_cell.angle_alpha   90.00
_cell.angle_beta   90.00
_cell.angle_gamma   90.00
#
_symmetry.space_group_name_H-M   'P 1'
#
loop_
_entity.id
_entity.type
_entity.pdbx_description
1 polymer ?
#
loop_
_entity_poly.entity_id
_entity_poly.type
_entity_poly.pdbx_seq_one_letter_code
_entity_poly.pdbx_strand_id
1 'polypeptide(L)'
;MRRIALLLVVVFRGAARATAQDVTPTAADCAAAAAVSGQRLYTPNDTAGIWWNVLTGCGDVGERAAADALRSPLVRRETDPDRLREFFVLFGGRRSAVLMAAYRELLEDGSSSAPMKLEAIRQLGWMKLGRIRWDSGGIGVLASSETCGSVREMLPMDGDESGLPTNLVAQLLDVMHEQEDQRANDLQVRVQAHCWRVALERALPPDPHKIKLTHVCGSRFSVSNENRVSVMTSYDVEGAAERVSLSVPSNGSSSFVVFADGNVRLFFGSTIIDHAKTSKGDCRKKEP
;
A
#
# COMPACT_ATOMS: atom_id res chain seq x y z
N MET A 1 -45.93 -24.23 11.50
CA MET A 1 -44.50 -23.84 11.56
C MET A 1 -43.67 -24.96 10.95
N ARG A 2 -43.27 -24.84 9.67
CA ARG A 2 -42.40 -25.80 8.98
C ARG A 2 -40.95 -25.37 9.16
N ARG A 3 -40.15 -26.18 9.85
CA ARG A 3 -38.68 -26.07 9.88
C ARG A 3 -38.16 -26.75 8.61
N ILE A 4 -37.61 -25.97 7.68
CA ILE A 4 -36.84 -26.50 6.54
C ILE A 4 -35.41 -26.69 7.05
N ALA A 5 -35.05 -27.95 7.32
CA ALA A 5 -33.66 -28.35 7.51
C ALA A 5 -33.02 -28.44 6.13
N LEU A 6 -32.13 -27.50 5.80
CA LEU A 6 -31.29 -27.58 4.62
C LEU A 6 -30.14 -28.54 4.94
N LEU A 7 -30.33 -29.82 4.63
CA LEU A 7 -29.27 -30.83 4.67
C LEU A 7 -28.41 -30.64 3.41
N LEU A 8 -27.24 -30.03 3.60
CA LEU A 8 -26.20 -29.96 2.56
C LEU A 8 -25.42 -31.27 2.61
N VAL A 9 -25.89 -32.26 1.83
CA VAL A 9 -25.19 -33.52 1.60
C VAL A 9 -24.12 -33.26 0.54
N VAL A 10 -22.91 -32.93 0.96
CA VAL A 10 -21.71 -33.08 0.11
C VAL A 10 -21.19 -34.49 0.34
N VAL A 11 -21.45 -35.38 -0.62
CA VAL A 11 -20.90 -36.74 -0.62
C VAL A 11 -19.42 -36.67 -0.95
N PHE A 12 -18.55 -36.66 0.06
CA PHE A 12 -17.13 -36.95 -0.12
C PHE A 12 -16.94 -38.48 -0.20
N ARG A 13 -16.86 -39.00 -1.44
CA ARG A 13 -16.30 -40.33 -1.67
C ARG A 13 -14.78 -40.25 -1.57
N GLY A 14 -14.22 -40.90 -0.54
CA GLY A 14 -12.89 -41.49 -0.56
C GLY A 14 -11.72 -40.51 -0.55
N ALA A 15 -11.14 -40.32 0.64
CA ALA A 15 -9.81 -39.76 0.82
C ALA A 15 -8.74 -40.70 0.21
N ALA A 16 -8.52 -40.57 -1.10
CA ALA A 16 -7.20 -40.77 -1.66
C ALA A 16 -6.59 -39.36 -1.80
N ARG A 17 -5.34 -39.18 -1.36
CA ARG A 17 -4.52 -38.04 -1.77
C ARG A 17 -4.36 -38.12 -3.30
N ALA A 18 -5.38 -37.67 -4.02
CA ALA A 18 -5.25 -37.36 -5.43
C ALA A 18 -4.20 -36.24 -5.49
N THR A 19 -3.05 -36.57 -6.07
CA THR A 19 -2.11 -35.58 -6.58
C THR A 19 -2.92 -34.47 -7.25
N ALA A 20 -2.66 -33.22 -6.86
CA ALA A 20 -3.28 -32.03 -7.43
C ALA A 20 -3.03 -31.98 -8.95
N GLN A 21 -3.82 -32.74 -9.71
CA GLN A 21 -3.91 -32.65 -11.15
C GLN A 21 -4.86 -31.51 -11.47
N ASP A 22 -4.53 -30.77 -12.51
CA ASP A 22 -5.19 -29.59 -13.06
C ASP A 22 -6.69 -29.78 -13.37
N VAL A 23 -7.51 -30.00 -12.35
CA VAL A 23 -8.97 -29.96 -12.49
C VAL A 23 -9.36 -28.50 -12.44
N THR A 24 -9.62 -27.91 -13.61
CA THR A 24 -10.26 -26.60 -13.70
C THR A 24 -11.59 -26.67 -12.96
N PRO A 25 -11.84 -25.83 -11.93
CA PRO A 25 -13.10 -25.84 -11.20
C PRO A 25 -14.30 -25.66 -12.13
N THR A 26 -15.37 -26.43 -11.92
CA THR A 26 -16.60 -26.20 -12.66
C THR A 26 -17.33 -24.96 -12.13
N ALA A 27 -18.24 -24.38 -12.93
CA ALA A 27 -19.07 -23.26 -12.47
C ALA A 27 -19.89 -23.62 -11.20
N ALA A 28 -20.28 -24.89 -11.05
CA ALA A 28 -20.98 -25.38 -9.86
C ALA A 28 -20.04 -25.42 -8.63
N ASP A 29 -18.79 -25.84 -8.81
CA ASP A 29 -17.78 -25.81 -7.74
C ASP A 29 -17.51 -24.38 -7.28
N CYS A 30 -17.40 -23.44 -8.23
CA CYS A 30 -17.23 -22.02 -7.95
C CYS A 30 -18.41 -21.43 -7.19
N ALA A 31 -19.65 -21.76 -7.57
CA ALA A 31 -20.85 -21.30 -6.89
C ALA A 31 -20.97 -21.88 -5.46
N ALA A 32 -20.65 -23.16 -5.29
CA ALA A 32 -20.65 -23.81 -3.98
C ALA A 32 -19.58 -23.21 -3.05
N ALA A 33 -18.36 -23.01 -3.56
CA ALA A 33 -17.27 -22.40 -2.82
C ALA A 33 -17.62 -20.96 -2.40
N ALA A 34 -18.24 -20.19 -3.29
CA ALA A 34 -18.68 -18.82 -3.01
C ALA A 34 -19.75 -18.75 -1.91
N ALA A 35 -20.70 -19.69 -1.91
CA ALA A 35 -21.74 -19.76 -0.89
C ALA A 35 -21.17 -20.08 0.50
N VAL A 36 -20.14 -20.93 0.56
CA VAL A 36 -19.49 -21.32 1.83
C VAL A 36 -18.59 -20.20 2.36
N SER A 37 -17.82 -19.54 1.49
CA SER A 37 -16.91 -18.46 1.90
C SER A 37 -17.62 -17.24 2.48
N GLY A 38 -18.83 -16.91 2.00
CA GLY A 38 -19.60 -15.76 2.48
C GLY A 38 -20.12 -15.89 3.93
N GLN A 39 -20.16 -17.10 4.48
CA GLN A 39 -20.89 -17.38 5.73
C GLN A 39 -20.02 -17.87 6.89
N ARG A 40 -18.72 -18.12 6.70
CA ARG A 40 -17.89 -18.74 7.74
C ARG A 40 -16.48 -18.17 7.80
N LEU A 41 -16.08 -17.83 9.02
CA LEU A 41 -14.68 -17.70 9.41
C LEU A 41 -14.16 -19.10 9.72
N TYR A 42 -13.26 -19.60 8.87
CA TYR A 42 -12.72 -20.96 8.97
C TYR A 42 -12.07 -21.21 10.33
N THR A 43 -12.10 -22.46 10.75
CA THR A 43 -11.29 -22.94 11.88
C THR A 43 -10.06 -23.68 11.36
N PRO A 44 -8.97 -23.77 12.13
CA PRO A 44 -7.71 -24.40 11.70
C PRO A 44 -7.85 -25.87 11.26
N ASN A 45 -8.94 -26.54 11.64
CA ASN A 45 -9.24 -27.93 11.32
C ASN A 45 -10.13 -28.09 10.07
N ASP A 46 -10.63 -27.00 9.50
CA ASP A 46 -11.45 -27.07 8.29
C ASP A 46 -10.59 -27.30 7.05
N THR A 47 -11.21 -27.89 6.02
CA THR A 47 -10.64 -28.14 4.69
C THR A 47 -10.38 -26.84 3.88
N ALA A 48 -9.98 -25.76 4.54
CA ALA A 48 -9.78 -24.42 4.00
C ALA A 48 -8.86 -24.41 2.76
N GLY A 49 -7.83 -25.27 2.75
CA GLY A 49 -6.93 -25.42 1.59
C GLY A 49 -7.61 -25.98 0.33
N ILE A 50 -8.67 -26.78 0.47
CA ILE A 50 -9.40 -27.35 -0.68
C ILE A 50 -10.23 -26.26 -1.36
N TRP A 51 -10.97 -25.48 -0.58
CA TRP A 51 -11.83 -24.41 -1.10
C TRP A 51 -11.02 -23.25 -1.68
N TRP A 52 -9.82 -23.00 -1.17
CA TRP A 52 -8.90 -22.01 -1.73
C TRP A 52 -8.46 -22.32 -3.17
N ASN A 53 -8.03 -23.56 -3.41
CA ASN A 53 -7.63 -23.97 -4.75
C ASN A 53 -8.79 -23.88 -5.75
N VAL A 54 -10.01 -24.14 -5.28
CA VAL A 54 -11.23 -23.95 -6.07
C VAL A 54 -11.46 -22.46 -6.36
N LEU A 55 -11.51 -21.60 -5.34
CA LEU A 55 -11.80 -20.16 -5.52
C LEU A 55 -10.75 -19.44 -6.37
N THR A 56 -9.47 -19.79 -6.24
CA THR A 56 -8.41 -19.23 -7.08
C THR A 56 -8.57 -19.63 -8.54
N GLY A 57 -8.96 -20.88 -8.81
CA GLY A 57 -9.25 -21.36 -10.17
C GLY A 57 -10.54 -20.78 -10.78
N CYS A 58 -11.39 -20.12 -10.00
CA CYS A 58 -12.69 -19.59 -10.43
C CYS A 58 -12.66 -18.16 -11.02
N GLY A 59 -11.48 -17.56 -11.21
CA GLY A 59 -11.34 -16.20 -11.75
C GLY A 59 -12.18 -15.17 -10.98
N ASP A 60 -12.90 -14.31 -11.71
CA ASP A 60 -13.77 -13.24 -11.18
C ASP A 60 -14.84 -13.73 -10.20
N VAL A 61 -15.35 -14.96 -10.38
CA VAL A 61 -16.36 -15.52 -9.48
C VAL A 61 -15.77 -15.74 -8.09
N GLY A 62 -14.53 -16.25 -8.02
CA GLY A 62 -13.81 -16.41 -6.77
C GLY A 62 -13.48 -15.07 -6.10
N GLU A 63 -13.14 -14.05 -6.89
CA GLU A 63 -12.85 -12.71 -6.36
C GLU A 63 -14.09 -12.02 -5.78
N ARG A 64 -15.23 -12.12 -6.47
CA ARG A 64 -16.50 -11.61 -5.93
C ARG A 64 -16.92 -12.33 -4.66
N ALA A 65 -16.78 -13.65 -4.64
CA ALA A 65 -17.06 -14.45 -3.45
C ALA A 65 -16.21 -14.07 -2.24
N ALA A 66 -14.92 -13.80 -2.47
CA ALA A 66 -14.00 -13.33 -1.46
C ALA A 66 -14.36 -11.91 -0.98
N ALA A 67 -14.73 -11.01 -1.89
CA ALA A 67 -15.21 -9.68 -1.53
C ALA A 67 -16.52 -9.73 -0.72
N ASP A 68 -17.46 -10.61 -1.08
CA ASP A 68 -18.70 -10.79 -0.32
C ASP A 68 -18.45 -11.40 1.06
N ALA A 69 -17.46 -12.29 1.18
CA ALA A 69 -17.00 -12.79 2.47
C ALA A 69 -16.44 -11.66 3.35
N LEU A 70 -15.62 -10.76 2.80
CA LEU A 70 -15.14 -9.57 3.50
C LEU A 70 -16.29 -8.65 3.96
N ARG A 71 -17.39 -8.61 3.21
CA ARG A 71 -18.59 -7.82 3.56
C ARG A 71 -19.48 -8.49 4.61
N SER A 72 -19.26 -9.76 4.92
CA SER A 72 -20.07 -10.50 5.88
C SER A 72 -19.94 -9.91 7.29
N PRO A 73 -21.06 -9.62 8.01
CA PRO A 73 -21.00 -9.09 9.37
C PRO A 73 -20.20 -9.96 10.34
N LEU A 74 -20.16 -11.28 10.11
CA LEU A 74 -19.36 -12.21 10.89
C LEU A 74 -17.87 -11.92 10.72
N VAL A 75 -17.40 -11.83 9.48
CA VAL A 75 -16.00 -11.54 9.15
C VAL A 75 -15.61 -10.13 9.62
N ARG A 76 -16.46 -9.13 9.38
CA ARG A 76 -16.21 -7.74 9.80
C ARG A 76 -15.98 -7.59 11.29
N ARG A 77 -16.69 -8.36 12.11
CA ARG A 77 -16.67 -8.27 13.58
C ARG A 77 -15.72 -9.26 14.22
N GLU A 78 -15.01 -10.10 13.45
CA GLU A 78 -14.06 -11.05 14.01
C GLU A 78 -12.93 -10.31 14.74
N THR A 79 -12.63 -10.75 15.95
CA THR A 79 -11.61 -10.16 16.82
C THR A 79 -10.40 -11.07 17.01
N ASP A 80 -10.54 -12.36 16.69
CA ASP A 80 -9.45 -13.32 16.78
C ASP A 80 -8.43 -13.11 15.65
N PRO A 81 -7.20 -12.65 15.97
CA PRO A 81 -6.19 -12.33 14.96
C PRO A 81 -5.69 -13.58 14.22
N ASP A 82 -5.75 -14.77 14.81
CA ASP A 82 -5.29 -15.99 14.13
C ASP A 82 -6.33 -16.47 13.13
N ARG A 83 -7.63 -16.41 13.47
CA ARG A 83 -8.72 -16.69 12.52
C ARG A 83 -8.75 -15.70 11.37
N LEU A 84 -8.51 -14.42 11.66
CA LEU A 84 -8.33 -13.41 10.62
C LEU A 84 -7.13 -13.74 9.76
N ARG A 85 -5.95 -13.98 10.35
CA ARG A 85 -4.76 -14.35 9.57
C ARG A 85 -5.03 -15.54 8.66
N GLU A 86 -5.68 -16.59 9.14
CA GLU A 86 -6.06 -17.74 8.32
C GLU A 86 -7.01 -17.35 7.19
N PHE A 87 -8.08 -16.60 7.49
CA PHE A 87 -9.00 -16.07 6.48
C PHE A 87 -8.25 -15.27 5.41
N PHE A 88 -7.30 -14.43 5.82
CA PHE A 88 -6.49 -13.60 4.95
C PHE A 88 -5.35 -14.34 4.27
N VAL A 89 -4.88 -15.48 4.77
CA VAL A 89 -3.95 -16.36 4.04
C VAL A 89 -4.66 -16.97 2.83
N LEU A 90 -5.96 -17.20 2.94
CA LEU A 90 -6.78 -17.58 1.79
C LEU A 90 -6.81 -16.39 0.84
N PHE A 91 -7.44 -15.26 1.16
CA PHE A 91 -7.71 -14.22 0.16
C PHE A 91 -6.55 -13.24 -0.13
N GLY A 92 -5.48 -13.29 0.66
CA GLY A 92 -4.45 -12.27 0.69
C GLY A 92 -3.49 -12.31 -0.50
N GLY A 93 -3.05 -11.12 -0.91
CA GLY A 93 -2.03 -10.97 -1.95
C GLY A 93 -2.52 -11.05 -3.40
N ARG A 94 -3.80 -11.36 -3.66
CA ARG A 94 -4.33 -11.28 -5.03
C ARG A 94 -4.66 -9.82 -5.39
N ARG A 95 -4.06 -9.30 -6.45
CA ARG A 95 -4.34 -7.94 -6.94
C ARG A 95 -5.65 -7.92 -7.72
N SER A 96 -6.75 -7.62 -7.03
CA SER A 96 -8.09 -7.47 -7.65
C SER A 96 -8.71 -6.13 -7.28
N ALA A 97 -9.29 -5.44 -8.26
CA ALA A 97 -10.02 -4.20 -8.02
C ALA A 97 -11.22 -4.42 -7.08
N VAL A 98 -11.89 -5.56 -7.20
CA VAL A 98 -13.06 -5.93 -6.38
C VAL A 98 -12.64 -6.18 -4.93
N LEU A 99 -11.53 -6.88 -4.71
CA LEU A 99 -10.97 -7.09 -3.36
C LEU A 99 -10.48 -5.78 -2.74
N MET A 100 -9.80 -4.93 -3.52
CA MET A 100 -9.36 -3.61 -3.06
C MET A 100 -10.52 -2.74 -2.59
N ALA A 101 -11.64 -2.75 -3.30
CA ALA A 101 -12.85 -2.03 -2.90
C ALA A 101 -13.39 -2.59 -1.58
N ALA A 102 -13.53 -3.91 -1.46
CA ALA A 102 -14.02 -4.55 -0.24
C ALA A 102 -13.11 -4.26 0.99
N TYR A 103 -11.79 -4.19 0.81
CA TYR A 103 -10.89 -3.79 1.89
C TYR A 103 -11.03 -2.33 2.29
N ARG A 104 -11.33 -1.40 1.37
CA ARG A 104 -11.61 -0.01 1.76
C ARG A 104 -12.91 0.12 2.53
N GLU A 105 -13.96 -0.56 2.06
CA GLU A 105 -15.24 -0.61 2.76
C GLU A 105 -15.06 -1.07 4.23
N LEU A 106 -14.14 -2.00 4.50
CA LEU A 106 -13.83 -2.47 5.85
C LEU A 106 -13.15 -1.41 6.74
N LEU A 107 -12.34 -0.53 6.15
CA LEU A 107 -11.65 0.51 6.90
C LEU A 107 -12.60 1.67 7.23
N GLU A 108 -13.48 2.01 6.29
CA GLU A 108 -14.51 3.03 6.41
C GLU A 108 -15.67 2.59 7.32
N ASP A 109 -15.93 1.29 7.46
CA ASP A 109 -17.00 0.78 8.32
C ASP A 109 -16.66 0.94 9.81
N GLY A 110 -17.46 1.73 10.51
CA GLY A 110 -17.35 1.91 11.96
C GLY A 110 -17.67 0.65 12.78
N SER A 111 -18.29 -0.36 12.17
CA SER A 111 -18.64 -1.63 12.83
C SER A 111 -17.60 -2.74 12.68
N SER A 112 -16.59 -2.54 11.82
CA SER A 112 -15.48 -3.47 11.67
C SER A 112 -14.56 -3.44 12.88
N SER A 113 -14.13 -4.62 13.33
CA SER A 113 -13.24 -4.75 14.49
C SER A 113 -11.85 -4.16 14.19
N ALA A 114 -11.14 -3.74 15.23
CA ALA A 114 -9.76 -3.25 15.09
C ALA A 114 -8.80 -4.29 14.48
N PRO A 115 -8.82 -5.58 14.88
CA PRO A 115 -8.03 -6.62 14.21
C PRO A 115 -8.37 -6.80 12.73
N MET A 116 -9.64 -6.72 12.34
CA MET A 116 -10.05 -6.81 10.94
C MET A 116 -9.53 -5.65 10.11
N LYS A 117 -9.65 -4.42 10.64
CA LYS A 117 -9.08 -3.22 10.00
C LYS A 117 -7.58 -3.35 9.84
N LEU A 118 -6.88 -3.87 10.84
CA LEU A 118 -5.44 -4.09 10.78
C LEU A 118 -5.04 -5.03 9.63
N GLU A 119 -5.75 -6.14 9.47
CA GLU A 119 -5.48 -7.05 8.36
C GLU A 119 -5.87 -6.46 7.00
N ALA A 120 -6.96 -5.70 6.90
CA ALA A 120 -7.32 -4.98 5.68
C ALA A 120 -6.23 -3.97 5.27
N ILE A 121 -5.67 -3.22 6.22
CA ILE A 121 -4.52 -2.33 6.01
C ILE A 121 -3.33 -3.13 5.45
N ARG A 122 -2.98 -4.27 6.07
CA ARG A 122 -1.87 -5.13 5.63
C ARG A 122 -2.06 -5.65 4.21
N GLN A 123 -3.27 -6.12 3.87
CA GLN A 123 -3.55 -6.63 2.53
C GLN A 123 -3.54 -5.54 1.47
N LEU A 124 -4.15 -4.39 1.75
CA LEU A 124 -4.10 -3.24 0.87
C LEU A 124 -2.67 -2.85 0.59
N GLY A 125 -1.87 -2.76 1.63
CA GLY A 125 -0.46 -2.52 1.52
C GLY A 125 0.31 -3.58 0.70
N TRP A 126 0.09 -4.87 0.97
CA TRP A 126 0.70 -5.99 0.25
C TRP A 126 0.39 -5.97 -1.24
N MET A 127 -0.87 -5.71 -1.60
CA MET A 127 -1.28 -5.60 -2.99
C MET A 127 -0.54 -4.49 -3.74
N LYS A 128 0.04 -3.50 -3.03
CA LYS A 128 0.68 -2.32 -3.63
C LYS A 128 2.17 -2.37 -3.64
N LEU A 129 2.76 -2.54 -2.48
CA LEU A 129 4.20 -2.49 -2.37
C LEU A 129 4.82 -3.86 -2.60
N GLY A 130 4.01 -4.92 -2.67
CA GLY A 130 4.49 -6.29 -2.58
C GLY A 130 4.60 -6.72 -1.12
N ARG A 131 5.31 -7.83 -0.86
CA ARG A 131 5.49 -8.36 0.49
C ARG A 131 6.40 -7.45 1.33
N ILE A 132 5.83 -6.51 2.10
CA ILE A 132 6.61 -5.85 3.17
C ILE A 132 7.01 -6.94 4.16
N ARG A 133 8.30 -7.26 4.18
CA ARG A 133 8.88 -8.08 5.23
C ARG A 133 9.12 -7.17 6.42
N TRP A 134 8.31 -7.34 7.45
CA TRP A 134 8.58 -6.77 8.76
C TRP A 134 9.65 -7.67 9.39
N ASP A 135 10.89 -7.21 9.43
CA ASP A 135 12.02 -8.01 9.96
C ASP A 135 11.93 -8.27 11.47
N SER A 136 10.88 -7.83 12.15
CA SER A 136 10.56 -8.30 13.49
C SER A 136 9.93 -9.70 13.39
N GLY A 137 10.76 -10.74 13.53
CA GLY A 137 10.36 -12.16 13.66
C GLY A 137 9.52 -12.48 14.91
N GLY A 138 8.68 -11.56 15.36
CA GLY A 138 7.77 -11.72 16.47
C GLY A 138 6.70 -10.64 16.38
N ILE A 139 5.45 -11.04 16.62
CA ILE A 139 4.36 -10.16 17.03
C ILE A 139 4.81 -9.56 18.35
N GLY A 140 5.59 -8.50 18.29
CA GLY A 140 6.32 -7.99 19.44
C GLY A 140 6.97 -6.68 19.07
N VAL A 141 6.19 -5.61 19.23
CA VAL A 141 6.61 -4.36 19.87
C VAL A 141 8.08 -4.02 19.62
N LEU A 142 8.34 -3.06 18.72
CA LEU A 142 9.48 -2.12 18.71
C LEU A 142 9.69 -1.45 17.32
N ALA A 143 8.66 -1.35 16.47
CA ALA A 143 8.59 -0.13 15.67
C ALA A 143 8.28 1.00 16.66
N SER A 144 9.30 1.70 17.14
CA SER A 144 9.05 3.04 17.67
C SER A 144 8.29 3.80 16.59
N SER A 145 7.35 4.66 16.96
CA SER A 145 6.62 5.51 16.00
C SER A 145 7.55 6.30 15.05
N GLU A 146 8.85 6.37 15.36
CA GLU A 146 9.87 7.05 14.57
C GLU A 146 10.53 6.18 13.51
N THR A 147 10.52 4.85 13.65
CA THR A 147 11.21 3.95 12.72
C THR A 147 10.29 2.81 12.33
N CYS A 148 9.62 2.95 11.18
CA CYS A 148 8.77 1.91 10.57
C CYS A 148 9.51 0.66 10.09
N GLY A 149 10.58 0.27 10.79
CA GLY A 149 11.61 -0.63 10.32
C GLY A 149 12.28 -0.09 9.05
N SER A 150 13.24 -0.85 8.53
CA SER A 150 13.59 -0.72 7.12
C SER A 150 12.41 -1.27 6.31
N VAL A 151 11.50 -0.40 5.88
CA VAL A 151 10.75 -0.66 4.64
C VAL A 151 11.83 -0.72 3.56
N ARG A 152 12.41 -1.91 3.35
CA ARG A 152 13.26 -2.14 2.18
C ARG A 152 12.42 -1.70 1.00
N GLU A 153 12.92 -0.72 0.24
CA GLU A 153 12.35 -0.36 -1.05
C GLU A 153 12.14 -1.66 -1.80
N MET A 154 10.88 -2.11 -1.85
CA MET A 154 10.57 -3.25 -2.66
C MET A 154 10.74 -2.75 -4.07
N LEU A 155 11.68 -3.39 -4.76
CA LEU A 155 11.86 -3.25 -6.19
C LEU A 155 10.47 -3.25 -6.81
N PRO A 156 10.13 -2.26 -7.66
CA PRO A 156 8.92 -2.33 -8.45
C PRO A 156 8.90 -3.73 -9.07
N MET A 157 7.84 -4.51 -8.84
CA MET A 157 7.73 -5.80 -9.49
C MET A 157 7.72 -5.52 -10.99
N ASP A 158 8.76 -5.96 -11.68
CA ASP A 158 8.91 -5.79 -13.13
C ASP A 158 7.63 -6.24 -13.84
N GLY A 159 7.08 -5.37 -14.69
CA GLY A 159 6.16 -5.80 -15.75
C GLY A 159 4.82 -5.08 -15.89
N ASP A 160 4.41 -4.21 -14.97
CA ASP A 160 3.25 -3.33 -15.24
C ASP A 160 3.34 -2.03 -14.45
N GLU A 161 3.63 -0.94 -15.16
CA GLU A 161 3.54 0.45 -14.67
C GLU A 161 2.10 0.87 -14.38
N SER A 162 1.13 -0.06 -14.38
CA SER A 162 -0.14 0.15 -13.70
C SER A 162 0.07 0.16 -12.17
N GLY A 163 0.82 1.16 -11.70
CA GLY A 163 0.69 1.68 -10.36
C GLY A 163 -0.78 1.91 -10.04
N LEU A 164 -1.09 2.00 -8.75
CA LEU A 164 -2.44 2.38 -8.37
C LEU A 164 -2.91 3.63 -9.11
N PRO A 165 -4.17 3.67 -9.57
CA PRO A 165 -4.79 4.95 -9.89
C PRO A 165 -4.53 5.92 -8.74
N THR A 166 -4.01 7.12 -9.04
CA THR A 166 -3.54 8.09 -8.03
C THR A 166 -4.64 8.43 -7.01
N ASN A 167 -5.89 8.49 -7.46
CA ASN A 167 -7.07 8.67 -6.60
C ASN A 167 -7.22 7.57 -5.56
N LEU A 168 -6.80 6.36 -5.88
CA LEU A 168 -6.84 5.22 -4.97
C LEU A 168 -5.75 5.28 -3.90
N VAL A 169 -4.54 5.73 -4.27
CA VAL A 169 -3.47 5.95 -3.29
C VAL A 169 -3.89 7.06 -2.34
N ALA A 170 -4.45 8.16 -2.87
CA ALA A 170 -4.98 9.26 -2.06
C ALA A 170 -6.02 8.77 -1.05
N GLN A 171 -7.03 8.01 -1.50
CA GLN A 171 -8.03 7.40 -0.61
C GLN A 171 -7.39 6.52 0.47
N LEU A 172 -6.40 5.70 0.11
CA LEU A 172 -5.71 4.86 1.09
C LEU A 172 -4.89 5.68 2.09
N LEU A 173 -4.24 6.76 1.64
CA LEU A 173 -3.53 7.68 2.52
C LEU A 173 -4.49 8.36 3.50
N ASP A 174 -5.65 8.82 3.03
CA ASP A 174 -6.68 9.42 3.87
C ASP A 174 -7.13 8.43 4.96
N VAL A 175 -7.38 7.18 4.57
CA VAL A 175 -7.74 6.12 5.51
C VAL A 175 -6.61 5.82 6.50
N MET A 176 -5.34 5.74 6.06
CA MET A 176 -4.23 5.52 6.99
C MET A 176 -4.05 6.71 7.94
N HIS A 177 -4.23 7.94 7.47
CA HIS A 177 -4.23 9.14 8.31
C HIS A 177 -5.33 9.07 9.37
N GLU A 178 -6.57 8.80 8.95
CA GLU A 178 -7.70 8.66 9.86
C GLU A 178 -7.44 7.57 10.92
N GLN A 179 -6.94 6.41 10.49
CA GLN A 179 -6.65 5.30 11.41
C GLN A 179 -5.48 5.59 12.36
N GLU A 180 -4.48 6.37 11.94
CA GLU A 180 -3.36 6.87 12.78
C GLU A 180 -3.87 7.85 13.85
N ASP A 181 -4.74 8.79 13.46
CA ASP A 181 -5.22 9.88 14.32
C ASP A 181 -6.36 9.45 15.27
N GLN A 182 -7.11 8.41 14.93
CA GLN A 182 -8.25 7.93 15.70
C GLN A 182 -7.79 7.30 17.03
N ARG A 183 -7.83 8.08 18.12
CA ARG A 183 -7.41 7.66 19.47
C ARG A 183 -8.15 6.44 20.03
N ALA A 184 -9.34 6.14 19.50
CA ALA A 184 -10.11 4.96 19.88
C ALA A 184 -9.48 3.65 19.36
N ASN A 185 -8.60 3.73 18.36
CA ASN A 185 -7.85 2.60 17.86
C ASN A 185 -6.74 2.18 18.83
N ASP A 186 -6.48 0.88 18.88
CA ASP A 186 -5.34 0.34 19.61
C ASP A 186 -4.00 0.92 19.09
N LEU A 187 -2.99 1.02 19.95
CA LEU A 187 -1.67 1.53 19.59
C LEU A 187 -1.07 0.77 18.39
N GLN A 188 -1.26 -0.55 18.31
CA GLN A 188 -0.75 -1.35 17.21
C GLN A 188 -1.37 -0.94 15.87
N VAL A 189 -2.68 -0.64 15.84
CA VAL A 189 -3.37 -0.19 14.62
C VAL A 189 -2.82 1.15 14.18
N ARG A 190 -2.66 2.10 15.10
CA ARG A 190 -2.13 3.44 14.79
C ARG A 190 -0.70 3.38 14.26
N VAL A 191 0.19 2.60 14.89
CA VAL A 191 1.57 2.44 14.43
C VAL A 191 1.64 1.76 13.06
N GLN A 192 0.81 0.74 12.81
CA GLN A 192 0.79 0.11 11.48
C GLN A 192 0.21 1.03 10.41
N ALA A 193 -0.85 1.78 10.72
CA ALA A 193 -1.41 2.80 9.83
C ALA A 193 -0.35 3.87 9.49
N HIS A 194 0.37 4.40 10.49
CA HIS A 194 1.50 5.32 10.28
C HIS A 194 2.54 4.74 9.33
N CYS A 195 2.94 3.48 9.53
CA CYS A 195 3.97 2.87 8.69
C CYS A 195 3.51 2.55 7.28
N TRP A 196 2.26 2.14 7.09
CA TRP A 196 1.68 2.01 5.76
C TRP A 196 1.51 3.35 5.07
N ARG A 197 1.13 4.40 5.79
CA ARG A 197 1.08 5.77 5.27
C ARG A 197 2.46 6.18 4.74
N VAL A 198 3.50 6.06 5.55
CA VAL A 198 4.88 6.37 5.15
C VAL A 198 5.30 5.56 3.92
N ALA A 199 4.95 4.27 3.86
CA ALA A 199 5.29 3.42 2.74
C ALA A 199 4.51 3.79 1.46
N LEU A 200 3.23 4.13 1.57
CA LEU A 200 2.38 4.57 0.45
C LEU A 200 2.80 5.95 -0.07
N GLU A 201 3.13 6.89 0.81
CA GLU A 201 3.67 8.21 0.44
C GLU A 201 4.99 8.07 -0.33
N ARG A 202 5.78 7.02 -0.04
CA ARG A 202 7.01 6.72 -0.78
C ARG A 202 6.77 6.09 -2.15
N ALA A 203 5.60 5.50 -2.37
CA ALA A 203 5.24 4.90 -3.65
C ALA A 203 4.52 5.88 -4.59
N LEU A 204 4.12 7.05 -4.09
CA LEU A 204 3.60 8.11 -4.94
C LEU A 204 4.72 8.68 -5.82
N PRO A 205 4.43 9.00 -7.10
CA PRO A 205 5.32 9.80 -7.91
C PRO A 205 5.70 11.09 -7.17
N PRO A 206 6.98 11.50 -7.17
CA PRO A 206 7.37 12.77 -6.57
C PRO A 206 6.58 13.92 -7.18
N ASP A 207 6.06 14.81 -6.33
CA ASP A 207 5.41 16.04 -6.76
C ASP A 207 6.49 17.08 -7.09
N PRO A 208 6.61 17.52 -8.36
CA PRO A 208 7.62 18.49 -8.74
C PRO A 208 7.43 19.86 -8.07
N HIS A 209 6.21 20.21 -7.63
CA HIS A 209 5.91 21.48 -6.97
C HIS A 209 6.44 21.55 -5.52
N LYS A 210 6.78 20.38 -4.94
CA LYS A 210 7.41 20.25 -3.62
C LYS A 210 8.93 20.33 -3.64
N ILE A 211 9.51 20.60 -4.82
CA ILE A 211 10.95 20.76 -5.02
C ILE A 211 11.20 22.22 -5.37
N LYS A 212 11.93 22.95 -4.51
CA LYS A 212 12.10 24.40 -4.65
C LYS A 212 13.54 24.84 -4.46
N LEU A 213 13.94 25.91 -5.14
CA LEU A 213 15.15 26.66 -4.80
C LEU A 213 14.86 27.52 -3.56
N THR A 214 15.53 27.25 -2.44
CA THR A 214 15.24 27.93 -1.16
C THR A 214 16.24 29.01 -0.80
N HIS A 215 17.49 28.83 -1.23
CA HIS A 215 18.54 29.81 -1.00
C HIS A 215 19.29 30.03 -2.30
N VAL A 216 19.54 31.28 -2.67
CA VAL A 216 20.44 31.63 -3.77
C VAL A 216 21.26 32.83 -3.33
N CYS A 217 22.58 32.65 -3.20
CA CYS A 217 23.50 33.74 -2.89
C CYS A 217 24.86 33.55 -3.56
N GLY A 218 25.21 34.48 -4.46
CA GLY A 218 26.42 34.38 -5.27
C GLY A 218 26.49 33.04 -6.00
N SER A 219 27.61 32.33 -5.86
CA SER A 219 27.82 31.00 -6.43
C SER A 219 27.13 29.86 -5.68
N ARG A 220 26.29 30.12 -4.67
CA ARG A 220 25.67 29.07 -3.86
C ARG A 220 24.17 29.07 -4.02
N PHE A 221 23.59 27.88 -4.11
CA PHE A 221 22.16 27.71 -4.00
C PHE A 221 21.79 26.46 -3.20
N SER A 222 20.57 26.41 -2.70
CA SER A 222 20.03 25.25 -2.02
C SER A 222 18.71 24.83 -2.65
N VAL A 223 18.51 23.52 -2.76
CA VAL A 223 17.25 22.91 -3.21
C VAL A 223 16.62 22.25 -1.99
N SER A 224 15.36 22.55 -1.70
CA SER A 224 14.55 21.77 -0.77
C SER A 224 13.71 20.75 -1.52
N ASN A 225 13.42 19.64 -0.86
CA ASN A 225 12.52 18.61 -1.31
C ASN A 225 11.60 18.23 -0.16
N GLU A 226 10.34 18.64 -0.26
CA GLU A 226 9.28 18.31 0.70
C GLU A 226 8.57 16.99 0.34
N ASN A 227 9.04 16.26 -0.68
CA ASN A 227 8.59 14.90 -0.93
C ASN A 227 9.15 13.94 0.13
N ARG A 228 8.40 12.86 0.39
CA ARG A 228 8.83 11.78 1.30
C ARG A 228 9.79 10.78 0.68
N VAL A 229 10.16 11.00 -0.58
CA VAL A 229 11.18 10.26 -1.31
C VAL A 229 12.30 11.20 -1.72
N SER A 230 13.51 10.66 -1.77
CA SER A 230 14.63 11.35 -2.40
C SER A 230 14.36 11.50 -3.89
N VAL A 231 14.74 12.64 -4.45
CA VAL A 231 14.48 12.96 -5.85
C VAL A 231 15.78 13.23 -6.58
N MET A 232 15.87 12.71 -7.81
CA MET A 232 16.88 13.14 -8.76
C MET A 232 16.33 14.33 -9.53
N THR A 233 17.03 15.46 -9.41
CA THR A 233 16.74 16.65 -10.19
C THR A 233 17.99 17.01 -10.98
N SER A 234 17.90 18.00 -11.85
CA SER A 234 19.08 18.58 -12.47
C SER A 234 18.97 20.08 -12.49
N TYR A 235 20.10 20.77 -12.60
CA TYR A 235 20.12 22.21 -12.76
C TYR A 235 21.05 22.60 -13.89
N ASP A 236 20.77 23.75 -14.48
CA ASP A 236 21.74 24.46 -15.31
C ASP A 236 21.77 25.93 -14.90
N VAL A 237 22.86 26.61 -15.28
CA VAL A 237 22.99 28.06 -15.14
C VAL A 237 22.90 28.63 -16.55
N GLU A 238 22.01 29.59 -16.76
CA GLU A 238 21.86 30.23 -18.07
C GLU A 238 23.21 30.78 -18.57
N GLY A 239 23.63 30.34 -19.76
CA GLY A 239 24.95 30.65 -20.35
C GLY A 239 26.04 29.62 -20.07
N ALA A 240 25.82 28.67 -19.15
CA ALA A 240 26.67 27.49 -18.99
C ALA A 240 26.26 26.38 -19.98
N ALA A 241 27.24 25.59 -20.43
CA ALA A 241 27.02 24.53 -21.42
C ALA A 241 26.52 23.21 -20.79
N GLU A 242 26.59 23.07 -19.47
CA GLU A 242 26.37 21.80 -18.78
C GLU A 242 25.15 21.83 -17.86
N ARG A 243 24.40 20.73 -17.88
CA ARG A 243 23.33 20.42 -16.93
C ARG A 243 23.83 19.35 -15.97
N VAL A 244 23.72 19.64 -14.67
CA VAL A 244 24.26 18.79 -13.61
C VAL A 244 23.11 18.14 -12.85
N SER A 245 23.17 16.81 -12.71
CA SER A 245 22.21 16.05 -11.91
C SER A 245 22.57 16.12 -10.43
N LEU A 246 21.55 16.23 -9.57
CA LEU A 246 21.71 16.25 -8.13
C LEU A 246 20.62 15.42 -7.44
N SER A 247 21.01 14.77 -6.35
CA SER A 247 20.10 14.05 -5.46
C SER A 247 19.71 14.97 -4.31
N VAL A 248 18.41 15.14 -4.10
CA VAL A 248 17.88 15.87 -2.92
C VAL A 248 17.21 14.86 -2.01
N PRO A 249 17.62 14.74 -0.74
CA PRO A 249 17.04 13.77 0.19
C PRO A 249 15.55 14.08 0.45
N SER A 250 14.79 13.04 0.80
CA SER A 250 13.39 13.19 1.25
C SER A 250 13.27 14.14 2.46
N ASN A 251 12.26 15.02 2.47
CA ASN A 251 11.99 15.98 3.54
C ASN A 251 13.26 16.75 3.97
N GLY A 252 14.08 17.13 3.00
CA GLY A 252 15.42 17.64 3.25
C GLY A 252 15.82 18.75 2.29
N SER A 253 17.07 19.20 2.44
CA SER A 253 17.67 20.15 1.52
C SER A 253 19.09 19.76 1.17
N SER A 254 19.58 20.23 0.03
CA SER A 254 20.96 20.07 -0.39
C SER A 254 21.47 21.39 -0.95
N SER A 255 22.71 21.71 -0.62
CA SER A 255 23.37 22.96 -1.00
C SER A 255 24.45 22.67 -2.03
N PHE A 256 24.52 23.53 -3.05
CA PHE A 256 25.37 23.36 -4.21
C PHE A 256 26.14 24.65 -4.47
N VAL A 257 27.30 24.50 -5.12
CA VAL A 257 28.15 25.61 -5.56
C VAL A 257 28.24 25.56 -7.08
N VAL A 258 28.00 26.70 -7.73
CA VAL A 258 28.13 26.88 -9.18
C VAL A 258 29.37 27.70 -9.51
N PHE A 259 30.00 27.42 -10.64
CA PHE A 259 31.21 28.14 -11.06
C PHE A 259 30.91 29.41 -11.89
N ALA A 260 29.67 29.59 -12.31
CA ALA A 260 29.23 30.71 -13.15
C ALA A 260 28.14 31.53 -12.43
N ASP A 261 28.20 32.85 -12.60
CA ASP A 261 27.11 33.75 -12.24
C ASP A 261 26.02 33.67 -13.33
N GLY A 262 24.74 33.48 -12.96
CA GLY A 262 23.65 33.45 -13.93
C GLY A 262 22.27 33.16 -13.33
N ASN A 263 21.30 32.81 -14.18
CA ASN A 263 19.99 32.34 -13.73
C ASN A 263 20.05 30.82 -13.53
N VAL A 264 19.92 30.36 -12.28
CA VAL A 264 19.85 28.93 -11.98
C VAL A 264 18.45 28.45 -12.33
N ARG A 265 18.36 27.43 -13.19
CA ARG A 265 17.10 26.76 -13.54
C ARG A 265 17.15 25.35 -12.99
N LEU A 266 16.13 24.97 -12.23
CA LEU A 266 15.97 23.64 -11.65
C LEU A 266 14.99 22.83 -12.49
N PHE A 267 15.35 21.59 -12.78
CA PHE A 267 14.61 20.68 -13.64
C PHE A 267 14.26 19.40 -12.90
N PHE A 268 13.05 18.91 -13.17
CA PHE A 268 12.64 17.55 -12.85
C PHE A 268 12.30 16.83 -14.17
N GLY A 269 13.11 15.83 -14.52
CA GLY A 269 13.14 15.30 -15.88
C GLY A 269 13.53 16.38 -16.90
N SER A 270 12.66 16.63 -17.88
CA SER A 270 12.86 17.66 -18.91
C SER A 270 12.20 19.01 -18.60
N THR A 271 11.47 19.11 -17.49
CA THR A 271 10.63 20.27 -17.18
C THR A 271 11.31 21.19 -16.18
N ILE A 272 11.30 22.50 -16.43
CA ILE A 272 11.75 23.51 -15.46
C ILE A 272 10.69 23.62 -14.36
N ILE A 273 11.09 23.41 -13.12
CA ILE A 273 10.21 23.42 -11.94
C ILE A 273 10.40 24.65 -11.07
N ASP A 274 11.60 25.24 -11.08
CA ASP A 274 11.88 26.51 -10.40
C ASP A 274 13.07 27.21 -11.07
N HIS A 275 13.21 28.51 -10.85
CA HIS A 275 14.38 29.27 -11.27
C HIS A 275 14.64 30.46 -10.34
N ALA A 276 15.89 30.89 -10.27
CA ALA A 276 16.30 32.04 -9.50
C ALA A 276 17.62 32.62 -9.99
N LYS A 277 17.69 33.95 -10.00
CA LYS A 277 18.88 34.68 -10.41
C LYS A 277 19.92 34.65 -9.28
N THR A 278 21.12 34.18 -9.55
CA THR A 278 22.28 34.42 -8.70
C THR A 278 22.80 35.81 -8.98
N SER A 279 22.87 36.69 -7.98
CA SER A 279 23.61 37.95 -8.08
C SER A 279 24.61 38.06 -6.92
N LYS A 280 25.76 38.67 -7.21
CA LYS A 280 26.72 39.06 -6.18
C LYS A 280 26.13 40.25 -5.41
N GLY A 281 25.49 39.98 -4.27
CA GLY A 281 25.05 41.01 -3.32
C GLY A 281 23.66 40.81 -2.75
N ASP A 282 22.72 40.22 -3.50
CA ASP A 282 21.36 39.93 -3.01
C ASP A 282 21.25 38.45 -2.61
N CYS A 283 21.55 38.14 -1.36
CA CYS A 283 21.15 36.85 -0.81
C CYS A 283 19.62 36.85 -0.64
N ARG A 284 18.88 36.10 -1.47
CA ARG A 284 17.46 35.86 -1.23
C ARG A 284 17.28 34.54 -0.50
N LYS A 285 16.68 34.58 0.68
CA LYS A 285 15.93 33.44 1.19
C LYS A 285 14.56 33.51 0.53
N LYS A 286 14.22 32.52 -0.30
CA LYS A 286 12.82 32.27 -0.61
C LYS A 286 12.26 31.60 0.64
N GLU A 287 11.36 32.26 1.36
CA GLU A 287 10.58 31.57 2.39
C GLU A 287 9.84 30.39 1.72
N PRO A 288 9.80 29.22 2.40
CA PRO A 288 9.21 28.01 1.85
C PRO A 288 7.73 28.17 1.47
#